data_AF-A0AAJ2U770-F1
#
_entry.id   AF-A0AAJ2U770-F1
#
_cell.length_a   1.000
_cell.length_b   1.000
_cell.length_c   1.000
_cell.angle_alpha   90.00
_cell.angle_beta   90.00
_cell.angle_gamma   90.00
#
_symmetry.space_group_name_H-M   'P 1'
#
loop_
_entity.id
_entity.type
_entity.pdbx_description
1 polymer ?
#
loop_
_entity_poly.entity_id
_entity_poly.type
_entity_poly.pdbx_seq_one_letter_code
_entity_poly.pdbx_strand_id
1 'polypeptide(L)' 'MNSRRLGVAAVACAVLAVVLWWFARDIVTGAPPVIDPPVEGSIERIYTDPRLLLAATVLAGLTMVLTTLAVLRRAPRVES' A
#
# COMPACT_ATOMS: atom_id res chain seq x y z
N MET A 1 27.37 -2.49 -1.02
CA MET A 1 26.04 -2.35 -0.36
C MET A 1 25.49 -3.75 -0.09
N ASN A 2 25.49 -4.19 1.18
CA ASN A 2 25.25 -5.58 1.60
C ASN A 2 23.79 -6.03 1.34
N SER A 3 23.56 -7.25 0.82
CA SER A 3 22.22 -7.78 0.47
C SER A 3 21.26 -7.79 1.66
N ARG A 4 21.78 -7.92 2.88
CA ARG A 4 21.02 -7.80 4.12
C ARG A 4 20.35 -6.42 4.28
N ARG A 5 21.02 -5.33 3.87
CA ARG A 5 20.47 -3.96 3.95
C ARG A 5 19.34 -3.75 2.95
N LEU A 6 19.42 -4.36 1.76
CA LEU A 6 18.35 -4.32 0.76
C LEU A 6 17.10 -5.06 1.26
N GLY A 7 17.28 -6.23 1.87
CA GLY A 7 16.17 -6.97 2.49
C GLY A 7 15.47 -6.16 3.59
N VAL A 8 16.24 -5.53 4.48
CA VAL A 8 15.67 -4.66 5.53
C VAL A 8 14.92 -3.47 4.94
N ALA A 9 15.47 -2.81 3.93
CA ALA A 9 14.82 -1.70 3.25
C ALA A 9 13.52 -2.12 2.54
N ALA A 10 13.51 -3.31 1.92
CA ALA A 10 12.31 -3.86 1.30
C ALA A 10 11.20 -4.11 2.32
N VAL A 11 11.53 -4.74 3.46
CA VAL A 11 10.54 -4.97 4.54
C VAL A 11 10.00 -3.65 5.07
N ALA A 12 10.85 -2.65 5.29
CA ALA A 12 10.41 -1.33 5.75
C ALA A 12 9.45 -0.67 4.74
N CYS A 13 9.75 -0.74 3.44
CA CYS A 13 8.86 -0.22 2.40
C CYS A 13 7.53 -0.99 2.35
N ALA A 14 7.55 -2.31 2.55
CA ALA A 14 6.35 -3.15 2.55
C ALA A 14 5.41 -2.76 3.70
N VAL A 15 5.96 -2.62 4.90
CA VAL A 15 5.21 -2.20 6.09
C VAL A 15 4.62 -0.81 5.86
N LEU A 16 5.42 0.14 5.35
CA LEU A 16 4.95 1.49 5.10
C LEU A 16 3.85 1.53 4.03
N ALA A 17 3.95 0.71 2.99
CA ALA A 17 2.92 0.59 1.96
C ALA A 17 1.57 0.12 2.54
N VAL A 18 1.59 -0.90 3.39
CA VAL A 18 0.38 -1.43 4.05
C VAL A 18 -0.23 -0.38 4.99
N VAL A 19 0.61 0.31 5.77
CA VAL A 19 0.15 1.37 6.68
C VAL A 19 -0.50 2.51 5.91
N LEU A 20 0.11 2.98 4.82
CA LEU A 20 -0.46 4.06 4.00
C LEU A 20 -1.74 3.62 3.27
N TRP A 21 -1.80 2.38 2.81
CA TRP A 21 -3.02 1.83 2.21
C TRP A 21 -4.17 1.73 3.22
N TRP A 22 -3.85 1.39 4.47
CA TRP A 22 -4.82 1.39 5.55
C TRP A 22 -5.33 2.81 5.83
N PHE A 23 -4.42 3.78 6.00
CA PHE A 23 -4.79 5.19 6.21
C PHE A 23 -5.46 5.84 5.00
N ALA A 24 -5.26 5.32 3.79
CA ALA A 24 -5.96 5.81 2.62
C ALA A 24 -7.47 5.59 2.72
N ARG A 25 -7.95 4.71 3.60
CA ARG A 25 -9.36 4.39 3.78
C ARG A 25 -9.88 5.13 5.01
N ASP A 26 -10.75 6.09 4.78
CA ASP A 26 -11.47 6.79 5.84
C ASP A 26 -12.95 6.40 5.79
N ILE A 27 -13.59 6.27 6.94
CA ILE A 27 -15.01 5.95 7.03
C ILE A 27 -15.73 7.25 7.34
N VAL A 28 -16.39 7.81 6.33
CA VAL A 28 -17.15 9.05 6.46
C VAL A 28 -18.63 8.71 6.58
N THR A 29 -19.24 9.10 7.69
CA THR A 29 -20.70 9.05 7.85
C THR A 29 -21.30 10.23 7.09
N GLY A 30 -22.02 9.95 6.01
CA GLY A 30 -22.66 10.95 5.17
C GLY A 30 -24.18 10.92 5.28
N ALA A 31 -24.82 12.05 4.97
CA ALA A 31 -26.25 12.05 4.72
C ALA A 31 -26.56 11.15 3.50
N PRO A 32 -27.65 10.38 3.54
CA PRO A 32 -28.04 9.53 2.42
C PRO A 32 -28.22 10.37 1.15
N PRO A 33 -27.91 9.82 -0.04
CA PRO A 33 -28.17 10.52 -1.30
C PRO A 33 -29.66 10.84 -1.38
N VAL A 34 -29.99 12.03 -1.87
CA VAL A 34 -31.38 12.46 -2.06
C VAL A 34 -31.96 11.64 -3.22
N ILE A 35 -32.57 10.51 -2.87
CA ILE A 35 -33.34 9.62 -3.73
C ILE A 35 -34.80 9.81 -3.34
N ASP A 36 -35.74 9.75 -4.29
CA ASP A 36 -37.17 9.82 -4.03
C ASP A 36 -37.79 8.43 -4.24
N PRO A 37 -38.32 7.75 -3.20
CA PRO A 37 -38.54 8.24 -1.83
C PRO A 37 -37.25 8.34 -0.99
N PRO A 38 -37.16 9.32 -0.08
CA PRO A 38 -35.99 9.52 0.77
C PRO A 38 -35.78 8.32 1.69
N VAL A 39 -34.56 7.78 1.68
CA VAL A 39 -34.14 6.72 2.59
C VAL A 39 -33.76 7.37 3.92
N GLU A 40 -34.53 7.11 4.98
CA GLU A 40 -34.18 7.52 6.34
C GLU A 40 -32.97 6.71 6.84
N GLY A 41 -31.98 7.39 7.42
CA GLY A 41 -30.81 6.77 8.05
C GLY A 41 -29.49 7.48 7.77
N SER A 42 -28.41 6.97 8.35
CA SER A 42 -27.03 7.38 8.04
C SER A 42 -26.38 6.32 7.15
N ILE A 43 -25.69 6.73 6.08
CA ILE A 43 -24.91 5.81 5.26
C ILE A 43 -23.42 5.98 5.60
N GLU A 44 -22.79 4.90 6.02
CA GLU A 44 -21.33 4.83 6.10
C GLU A 44 -20.78 4.69 4.67
N ARG A 45 -20.01 5.70 4.23
CA ARG A 45 -19.32 5.67 2.95
C ARG A 45 -17.82 5.58 3.22
N ILE A 46 -17.19 4.56 2.66
CA ILE A 46 -15.73 4.47 2.64
C ILE A 46 -15.21 5.48 1.63
N TYR A 47 -14.56 6.53 2.11
CA TYR A 47 -13.83 7.48 1.29
C TYR A 47 -12.38 7.01 1.16
N THR A 48 -11.84 7.07 -0.05
CA THR A 48 -10.43 6.71 -0.28
C THR A 48 -9.64 7.95 -0.69
N ASP A 49 -8.62 8.32 0.07
CA ASP A 49 -7.69 9.38 -0.32
C ASP A 49 -6.75 8.87 -1.42
N PRO A 50 -6.85 9.40 -2.66
CA PRO A 50 -6.06 8.92 -3.78
C PRO A 50 -4.56 9.19 -3.62
N ARG A 51 -4.16 10.21 -2.83
CA ARG A 51 -2.75 10.55 -2.62
C ARG A 51 -2.06 9.52 -1.75
N LEU A 52 -2.73 9.11 -0.66
CA LEU A 52 -2.25 8.05 0.23
C LEU A 52 -2.19 6.69 -0.49
N LEU A 53 -3.21 6.40 -1.29
CA LEU A 53 -3.25 5.18 -2.11
C LEU A 53 -2.11 5.14 -3.14
N LEU A 54 -1.84 6.27 -3.81
CA LEU A 54 -0.72 6.38 -4.75
C LEU A 54 0.62 6.16 -4.06
N ALA A 55 0.86 6.81 -2.91
CA ALA A 55 2.08 6.65 -2.13
C ALA A 55 2.28 5.19 -1.68
N ALA A 56 1.21 4.54 -1.20
CA ALA A 56 1.22 3.12 -0.84
C ALA A 56 1.61 2.23 -2.04
N THR A 57 1.04 2.51 -3.22
CA THR A 57 1.30 1.74 -4.45
C THR A 57 2.76 1.87 -4.89
N VAL A 58 3.32 3.09 -4.86
CA VAL A 58 4.72 3.33 -5.19
C VAL A 58 5.66 2.58 -4.26
N LEU A 59 5.38 2.56 -2.95
CA LEU A 59 6.19 1.83 -1.97
C LEU A 59 6.07 0.31 -2.13
N ALA A 60 4.91 -0.20 -2.50
CA ALA A 60 4.74 -1.62 -2.84
C ALA A 60 5.60 -1.99 -4.07
N GLY A 61 5.62 -1.14 -5.10
CA GLY A 61 6.51 -1.33 -6.26
C GLY A 61 7.99 -1.30 -5.87
N LEU A 62 8.40 -0.33 -5.05
CA LEU A 62 9.78 -0.21 -4.58
C LEU A 62 10.20 -1.44 -3.75
N THR A 63 9.30 -1.96 -2.93
CA THR A 63 9.49 -3.22 -2.18
C THR A 63 9.80 -4.37 -3.11
N MET A 64 9.02 -4.54 -4.19
CA MET A 64 9.21 -5.61 -5.16
C MET A 64 10.59 -5.51 -5.84
N VAL A 65 11.00 -4.31 -6.24
CA VAL A 65 12.31 -4.07 -6.85
C VAL A 65 13.44 -4.38 -5.87
N LEU A 66 13.38 -3.85 -4.64
CA LEU A 66 14.41 -4.07 -3.63
C LEU A 66 14.52 -5.54 -3.23
N THR A 67 13.39 -6.24 -3.11
CA THR A 67 13.35 -7.68 -2.81
C THR A 67 13.99 -8.48 -3.94
N THR A 68 13.62 -8.19 -5.19
CA THR A 68 14.21 -8.84 -6.37
C THR A 68 15.73 -8.65 -6.41
N LEU A 69 16.21 -7.42 -6.18
CA LEU A 69 17.64 -7.12 -6.11
C LEU A 69 18.34 -7.85 -4.96
N ALA A 70 17.69 -7.95 -3.80
CA ALA A 70 18.23 -8.67 -2.64
C ALA A 70 18.37 -10.17 -2.94
N VAL A 71 17.38 -10.77 -3.63
CA VAL A 71 17.41 -12.18 -4.06
C VAL A 71 18.50 -12.41 -5.10
N LEU A 72 18.54 -11.60 -6.16
CA LEU A 72 19.54 -11.73 -7.22
C LEU A 72 20.98 -11.60 -6.70
N ARG A 73 21.23 -10.73 -5.72
CA ARG A 73 22.55 -10.58 -5.09
C ARG A 73 22.90 -11.67 -4.09
N ARG A 74 21.93 -12.51 -3.70
CA ARG A 74 22.13 -13.64 -2.79
C ARG A 74 22.22 -14.96 -3.53
N ALA A 75 21.79 -15.00 -4.80
CA ALA A 75 21.94 -16.16 -5.65
C ALA A 75 23.44 -16.48 -5.83
N PRO A 76 23.87 -17.73 -5.57
CA PRO A 76 25.24 -18.13 -5.86
C PRO A 76 25.49 -17.95 -7.35
N ARG A 77 26.65 -17.39 -7.72
CA ARG A 77 27.13 -17.44 -9.10
C ARG A 77 27.16 -18.91 -9.49
N VAL A 78 26.23 -19.33 -10.33
CA VAL A 78 26.36 -20.59 -11.05
C VAL A 78 27.45 -20.31 -12.09
N GLU A 79 28.69 -20.58 -11.72
CA GLU A 79 29.80 -20.62 -12.68
C GLU A 79 29.51 -21.81 -13.61
N SER A 80 29.16 -21.47 -14.86
CA SER A 80 29.10 -22.38 -16.01
C SER A 80 30.43 -22.38 -16.73
#